data_AF-A0A0Q8MMS0-F1
#
_entry.id   AF-A0A0Q8MMS0-F1
#
_cell.length_a   1.000
_cell.length_b   1.000
_cell.length_c   1.000
_cell.angle_alpha   90.00
_cell.angle_beta   90.00
_cell.angle_gamma   90.00
#
_symmetry.space_group_name_H-M   'P 1'
#
loop_
_entity.id
_entity.type
_entity.pdbx_description
1 polymer ?
#
loop_
_entity_poly.entity_id
_entity_poly.type
_entity_poly.pdbx_seq_one_letter_code
_entity_poly.pdbx_strand_id
1 'polypeptide(L)'
;MADLEPDRGTTSRRAAVGQAMRVRDEVQAFERRWPTPQNSEPVVPGFTWTQLERQLADLADTPLKANMARELVSATRKMSRFKPPEMVLREILCLTWALLDEGFQPDLEPGLAGAP
;
A
#
# COMPACT_ATOMS: atom_id res chain seq x y z
N MET A 1 20.51 -24.72 33.37
CA MET A 1 19.46 -24.60 32.34
C MET A 1 19.22 -23.12 32.18
N ALA A 2 19.91 -22.45 31.25
CA ALA A 2 19.82 -21.00 31.07
C ALA A 2 18.86 -20.73 29.90
N ASP A 3 17.73 -20.14 30.23
CA ASP A 3 16.68 -19.73 29.30
C ASP A 3 17.20 -18.57 28.45
N LEU A 4 17.53 -18.86 27.18
CA LEU A 4 17.97 -17.87 26.21
C LEU A 4 16.71 -17.17 25.63
N GLU A 5 16.17 -16.21 26.38
CA GLU A 5 15.13 -15.32 25.88
C GLU A 5 15.62 -14.67 24.57
N PRO A 6 14.87 -14.78 23.46
CA PRO A 6 15.30 -14.24 22.18
C PRO A 6 15.35 -12.71 22.24
N ASP A 7 16.56 -12.16 22.11
CA ASP A 7 16.83 -10.73 22.05
C ASP A 7 15.90 -10.04 21.03
N ARG A 8 15.13 -9.05 21.49
CA ARG A 8 14.14 -8.30 20.69
C ARG A 8 14.76 -7.73 19.41
N GLY A 9 16.06 -7.41 19.41
CA GLY A 9 16.82 -6.99 18.24
C GLY A 9 16.93 -8.06 17.14
N THR A 10 17.16 -9.31 17.53
CA THR A 10 17.24 -10.45 16.58
C THR A 10 15.89 -10.78 15.96
N THR A 11 14.81 -10.68 16.72
CA THR A 11 13.44 -10.92 16.25
C THR A 11 13.00 -9.85 15.23
N SER A 12 13.28 -8.58 15.51
CA SER A 12 13.00 -7.46 14.60
C SER A 12 13.79 -7.57 13.28
N ARG A 13 15.08 -7.95 13.36
CA ARG A 13 15.91 -8.15 12.17
C ARG A 13 15.42 -9.31 11.31
N ARG A 14 15.04 -10.43 11.92
CA ARG A 14 14.47 -11.58 11.19
C ARG A 14 13.15 -11.22 10.51
N ALA A 15 12.29 -10.45 11.19
CA ALA A 15 11.03 -9.98 10.61
C ALA A 15 11.27 -9.06 9.40
N ALA A 16 12.21 -8.11 9.50
CA ALA A 16 12.57 -7.23 8.40
C ALA A 16 13.15 -7.99 7.19
N VAL A 17 14.01 -8.98 7.44
CA VAL A 17 14.55 -9.86 6.38
C VAL A 17 13.43 -10.65 5.71
N GLY A 18 12.52 -11.24 6.49
CA GLY A 18 11.37 -11.97 5.97
C GLY A 18 10.42 -11.09 5.14
N GLN A 19 10.26 -9.81 5.50
CA GLN A 19 9.50 -8.85 4.72
C GLN A 19 10.21 -8.50 3.40
N ALA A 20 11.53 -8.29 3.44
CA ALA A 20 12.31 -8.00 2.24
C ALA A 20 12.30 -9.16 1.24
N MET A 21 12.36 -10.41 1.70
CA MET A 21 12.25 -11.57 0.82
C MET A 21 10.88 -11.64 0.14
N ARG A 22 9.78 -11.42 0.90
CA ARG A 22 8.42 -11.39 0.34
C ARG A 22 8.27 -10.32 -0.75
N VAL A 23 8.76 -9.11 -0.51
CA VAL A 23 8.69 -8.03 -1.52
C VAL A 23 9.49 -8.40 -2.77
N ARG A 24 10.67 -9.03 -2.62
CA ARG A 24 11.46 -9.48 -3.78
C ARG A 24 10.73 -10.55 -4.60
N ASP A 25 10.11 -11.52 -3.93
CA ASP A 25 9.36 -12.58 -4.61
C ASP A 25 8.13 -12.00 -5.35
N GLU A 26 7.42 -11.04 -4.74
CA GLU A 26 6.33 -10.30 -5.37
C GLU A 26 6.80 -9.56 -6.63
N VAL A 27 7.93 -8.85 -6.55
CA VAL A 27 8.51 -8.13 -7.69
C VAL A 27 8.90 -9.10 -8.81
N GLN A 28 9.57 -10.21 -8.49
CA GLN A 28 9.92 -11.22 -9.50
C GLN A 28 8.69 -11.89 -10.12
N ALA A 29 7.63 -12.13 -9.34
CA ALA A 29 6.37 -12.64 -9.87
C ALA A 29 5.69 -11.61 -10.79
N PHE A 30 5.75 -10.33 -10.43
CA PHE A 30 5.22 -9.24 -11.24
C PHE A 30 5.96 -9.13 -12.58
N GLU A 31 7.28 -9.03 -12.56
CA GLU A 31 8.12 -8.90 -13.77
C GLU A 31 8.00 -10.11 -14.70
N ARG A 32 7.84 -11.32 -14.17
CA ARG A 32 7.57 -12.51 -14.99
C ARG A 32 6.23 -12.45 -15.71
N ARG A 33 5.25 -11.76 -15.14
CA ARG A 33 3.90 -11.64 -15.70
C ARG A 33 3.73 -10.39 -16.57
N TRP A 34 4.47 -9.32 -16.26
CA TRP A 34 4.55 -8.07 -16.99
C TRP A 34 6.02 -7.77 -17.29
N PRO A 35 6.57 -8.37 -18.36
CA PRO A 35 7.95 -8.10 -18.76
C PRO A 35 8.07 -6.64 -19.22
N THR A 36 9.16 -5.98 -18.82
CA THR A 36 9.43 -4.57 -19.17
C THR A 36 9.43 -4.39 -20.70
N PRO A 37 8.63 -3.45 -21.24
CA PRO A 37 8.65 -3.15 -22.66
C PRO A 37 10.04 -2.72 -23.11
N GLN A 38 10.49 -3.23 -24.26
CA GLN A 38 11.84 -2.92 -24.79
C GLN A 38 11.93 -1.54 -25.45
N ASN A 39 10.79 -0.86 -25.65
CA ASN A 39 10.72 0.42 -26.35
C ASN A 39 10.68 1.61 -25.38
N SER A 40 11.39 2.68 -25.77
CA SER A 40 11.32 3.99 -25.12
C SER A 40 10.02 4.70 -25.53
N GLU A 41 8.91 4.30 -24.92
CA GLU A 41 7.64 5.00 -25.06
C GLU A 41 7.64 6.34 -24.30
N PRO A 42 6.83 7.32 -24.75
CA PRO A 42 6.64 8.55 -24.01
C PRO A 42 6.14 8.25 -22.59
N VAL A 43 6.84 8.80 -21.59
CA VAL A 43 6.52 8.59 -20.18
C VAL A 43 5.29 9.44 -19.81
N VAL A 44 4.41 8.86 -18.99
CA VAL A 44 3.29 9.61 -18.38
C VAL A 44 3.80 10.82 -17.59
N PRO A 45 3.05 11.94 -17.51
CA PRO A 45 3.43 13.07 -16.69
C PRO A 45 3.68 12.67 -15.24
N GLY A 46 4.85 13.04 -14.71
CA GLY A 46 5.18 12.82 -13.32
C GLY A 46 4.35 13.73 -12.41
N PHE A 47 3.87 13.18 -11.29
CA PHE A 47 3.22 13.92 -10.22
C PHE A 47 3.82 13.50 -8.87
N THR A 48 3.69 14.36 -7.86
CA THR A 48 4.18 14.09 -6.50
C THR A 48 3.19 13.26 -5.71
N TRP A 49 3.66 12.58 -4.66
CA TRP A 49 2.80 11.87 -3.71
C TRP A 49 1.71 12.76 -3.10
N THR A 50 2.02 14.04 -2.84
CA THR A 50 1.05 15.01 -2.32
C THR A 50 -0.03 15.34 -3.36
N GLN A 51 0.33 15.43 -4.65
CA GLN A 51 -0.65 15.63 -5.72
C GLN A 51 -1.58 14.41 -5.83
N LEU A 52 -1.02 13.19 -5.78
CA LEU A 52 -1.81 11.95 -5.78
C LEU A 52 -2.78 11.89 -4.59
N GLU A 53 -2.28 12.12 -3.39
CA GLU A 53 -3.08 12.12 -2.16
C GLU A 53 -4.26 13.08 -2.25
N ARG A 54 -4.01 14.31 -2.74
CA ARG A 54 -5.05 15.31 -2.91
C ARG A 54 -6.12 14.86 -3.90
N GLN A 55 -5.74 14.26 -5.03
CA GLN A 55 -6.72 13.80 -6.01
C GLN A 55 -7.53 12.60 -5.50
N LEU A 56 -6.91 11.66 -4.78
CA LEU A 56 -7.64 10.53 -4.21
C LEU A 56 -8.57 10.96 -3.07
N ALA A 57 -8.14 11.89 -2.22
CA ALA A 57 -9.00 12.42 -1.16
C ALA A 57 -10.18 13.24 -1.71
N ASP A 58 -10.00 13.92 -2.84
CA ASP A 58 -11.05 14.70 -3.52
C ASP A 58 -12.05 13.79 -4.25
N LEU A 59 -11.59 12.68 -4.83
CA LEU A 59 -12.43 11.66 -5.44
C LEU A 59 -13.26 10.85 -4.43
N ALA A 60 -12.97 10.94 -3.13
CA ALA A 60 -13.69 10.20 -2.12
C ALA A 60 -15.03 10.87 -1.78
N ASP A 61 -16.13 10.13 -1.93
CA ASP A 61 -17.49 10.68 -1.71
C ASP A 61 -17.81 10.98 -0.23
N THR A 62 -16.97 10.54 0.71
CA THR A 62 -17.18 10.77 2.14
C THR A 62 -15.90 11.23 2.85
N PRO A 63 -16.01 12.02 3.92
CA PRO A 63 -14.86 12.43 4.72
C PRO A 63 -14.06 11.24 5.31
N LEU A 64 -14.74 10.13 5.60
CA LEU A 64 -14.12 8.91 6.09
C LEU A 64 -13.23 8.28 5.02
N LYS A 65 -13.77 8.10 3.80
CA LYS A 65 -13.01 7.61 2.65
C LYS A 65 -11.85 8.54 2.31
N ALA A 66 -12.04 9.86 2.39
CA ALA A 66 -10.97 10.84 2.17
C ALA A 66 -9.80 10.68 3.15
N ASN A 67 -10.09 10.41 4.44
CA ASN A 67 -9.05 10.10 5.42
C ASN A 67 -8.37 8.76 5.14
N MET A 68 -9.13 7.73 4.76
CA MET A 68 -8.57 6.44 4.36
C MET A 68 -7.63 6.59 3.16
N ALA A 69 -7.99 7.40 2.16
CA ALA A 69 -7.14 7.66 1.00
C ALA A 69 -5.76 8.18 1.41
N ARG A 70 -5.68 9.08 2.40
CA ARG A 70 -4.41 9.59 2.93
C ARG A 70 -3.56 8.49 3.58
N GLU A 71 -4.17 7.65 4.41
CA GLU A 71 -3.46 6.54 5.06
C GLU A 71 -2.96 5.51 4.05
N LEU A 72 -3.80 5.16 3.06
CA LEU A 72 -3.46 4.23 1.99
C LEU A 72 -2.32 4.76 1.12
N VAL A 73 -2.37 6.03 0.70
CA VAL A 73 -1.29 6.67 -0.06
C VAL A 73 0.00 6.72 0.76
N SER A 74 -0.08 7.03 2.06
CA SER A 74 1.08 7.01 2.95
C SER A 74 1.72 5.63 3.05
N ALA A 75 0.91 4.56 3.14
CA ALA A 75 1.38 3.18 3.15
C ALA A 75 2.03 2.78 1.81
N THR A 76 1.36 3.05 0.68
CA THR A 76 1.89 2.77 -0.67
C THR A 76 3.18 3.53 -0.94
N ARG A 77 3.26 4.80 -0.54
CA ARG A 77 4.50 5.59 -0.64
C ARG A 77 5.68 4.91 0.04
N LYS A 78 5.48 4.38 1.26
CA LYS A 78 6.55 3.68 2.00
C LYS A 78 7.03 2.41 1.29
N MET A 79 6.12 1.72 0.61
CA MET A 79 6.44 0.48 -0.13
C MET A 79 6.97 0.72 -1.54
N SER A 80 6.61 1.85 -2.15
CA SER A 80 6.92 2.17 -3.56
C SER A 80 8.42 2.12 -3.89
N ARG A 81 9.29 2.51 -2.94
CA ARG A 81 10.75 2.50 -3.12
C ARG A 81 11.34 1.10 -3.36
N PHE A 82 10.57 0.05 -3.11
CA PHE A 82 10.99 -1.35 -3.26
C PHE A 82 10.27 -2.06 -4.41
N LYS A 83 9.44 -1.34 -5.18
CA LYS A 83 8.57 -1.92 -6.21
C LYS A 83 8.81 -1.21 -7.55
N PRO A 84 8.69 -1.92 -8.69
CA PRO A 84 8.79 -1.27 -9.99
C PRO A 84 7.62 -0.28 -10.18
N PRO A 85 7.81 0.81 -10.95
CA PRO A 85 6.79 1.84 -11.12
C PRO A 85 5.43 1.32 -11.61
N GLU A 86 5.42 0.34 -12.51
CA GLU A 86 4.19 -0.27 -13.02
C GLU A 86 3.41 -1.05 -11.94
N MET A 87 4.11 -1.70 -11.01
CA MET A 87 3.49 -2.37 -9.87
C MET A 87 2.89 -1.34 -8.89
N VAL A 88 3.60 -0.23 -8.65
CA VAL A 88 3.08 0.87 -7.83
C VAL A 88 1.85 1.49 -8.48
N LEU A 89 1.87 1.71 -9.80
CA LEU A 89 0.72 2.18 -10.57
C LEU A 89 -0.48 1.24 -10.39
N ARG A 90 -0.27 -0.08 -10.51
CA ARG A 90 -1.32 -1.08 -10.29
C ARG A 90 -1.91 -0.98 -8.89
N GLU A 91 -1.09 -0.84 -7.86
CA GLU A 91 -1.57 -0.66 -6.49
C GLU A 91 -2.43 0.60 -6.36
N ILE A 92 -1.99 1.72 -6.93
CA ILE A 92 -2.76 2.98 -6.94
C ILE A 92 -4.13 2.78 -7.62
N LEU A 93 -4.17 2.07 -8.75
CA LEU A 93 -5.43 1.76 -9.45
C LEU A 93 -6.35 0.89 -8.59
N CYS A 94 -5.82 -0.13 -7.90
CA CYS A 94 -6.60 -0.96 -6.97
C CYS A 94 -7.14 -0.17 -5.79
N LEU A 95 -6.32 0.72 -5.20
CA LEU A 95 -6.75 1.60 -4.11
C LEU A 95 -7.88 2.53 -4.56
N THR A 96 -7.74 3.12 -5.75
CA THR A 96 -8.76 4.01 -6.33
C THR A 96 -10.07 3.26 -6.54
N TRP A 97 -10.00 2.04 -7.10
CA TRP A 97 -11.17 1.20 -7.31
C TRP A 97 -11.89 0.88 -5.99
N ALA A 98 -11.15 0.49 -4.94
CA ALA A 98 -11.73 0.24 -3.63
C ALA A 98 -12.30 1.50 -2.96
N LEU A 99 -11.68 2.65 -3.17
CA LEU A 99 -12.13 3.93 -2.63
C LEU A 99 -13.46 4.38 -3.26
N LEU A 100 -13.60 4.20 -4.57
CA LEU A 100 -14.77 4.58 -5.35
C LEU A 100 -15.92 3.57 -5.27
N ASP A 101 -15.72 2.39 -4.66
CA ASP A 101 -16.79 1.42 -4.47
C ASP A 101 -17.83 1.95 -3.46
N GLU A 102 -19.03 2.27 -3.94
CA GLU A 102 -20.16 2.75 -3.12
C GLU A 102 -20.62 1.71 -2.09
N GLY A 103 -20.41 0.41 -2.36
CA GLY A 103 -20.73 -0.69 -1.45
C GLY A 103 -19.69 -0.89 -0.34
N PHE A 104 -18.53 -0.25 -0.45
CA PHE A 104 -17.47 -0.36 0.53
C PHE A 104 -17.78 0.49 1.77
N GLN A 105 -18.28 -0.17 2.82
CA GLN A 105 -18.36 0.37 4.17
C GLN A 105 -17.10 -0.07 4.92
N PRO A 106 -16.15 0.82 5.23
CA PRO A 106 -15.07 0.46 6.14
C PRO A 106 -15.71 0.12 7.49
N ASP A 107 -15.48 -1.10 8.00
CA ASP A 107 -15.96 -1.54 9.31
C ASP A 107 -15.59 -0.50 10.38
N LEU A 108 -16.55 0.36 10.73
CA LEU A 108 -16.55 1.12 11.96
C LEU A 108 -17.07 0.14 13.00
N GLU A 109 -16.19 -0.51 13.77
CA GLU A 109 -16.62 -1.35 14.89
C GLU A 109 -17.69 -0.59 15.71
N PRO A 110 -18.96 -1.04 15.74
CA PRO A 110 -19.99 -0.43 16.55
C PRO A 110 -19.85 -0.99 17.98
N GLY A 111 -18.76 -0.63 18.66
CA GLY A 111 -18.38 -1.22 19.94
C GLY A 111 -18.62 -0.36 21.18
N LEU A 112 -19.17 0.87 21.06
CA LEU A 112 -19.25 1.80 22.20
C LEU A 112 -20.51 2.68 22.27
N ALA A 113 -21.59 2.34 21.56
CA ALA A 113 -22.85 3.06 21.67
C ALA A 113 -24.00 2.15 22.11
N GLY A 114 -24.26 2.12 23.41
CA GLY A 114 -25.56 1.75 23.98
C GLY A 114 -25.59 0.39 24.68
N ALA A 115 -25.29 0.39 25.98
CA ALA A 115 -25.97 -0.50 26.93
C ALA A 115 -26.98 0.37 27.71
N PRO A 116 -28.19 -0.17 28.00
CA PRO A 116 -29.36 0.58 28.47
C PRO A 116 -29.23 1.18 29.88
#